data_AF-A0A257YMS6-F1
#
_entry.id   AF-A0A257YMS6-F1
#
_cell.length_a   1.000
_cell.length_b   1.000
_cell.length_c   1.000
_cell.angle_alpha   90.00
_cell.angle_beta   90.00
_cell.angle_gamma   90.00
#
_symmetry.space_group_name_H-M   'P 1'
#
loop_
_entity.id
_entity.type
_entity.pdbx_description
1 polymer ?
#
loop_
_entity_poly.entity_id
_entity_poly.type
_entity_poly.pdbx_seq_one_letter_code
_entity_poly.pdbx_strand_id
1 'polypeptide(L)'
;MASRVFAADEPAQPTCTFGYVQGLLGQNKLTPRRMAQYLTALIEQHGFPAPLPALVKGGTLTTGVHPRSTWIRAAVHAWLDGTLPPPIAATLDQQAFAAAAMDMDARAATLRLVGGRDVA
;
A
#
# COMPACT_ATOMS: atom_id res chain seq x y z
N MET A 1 -9.24 27.04 11.67
CA MET A 1 -8.15 26.12 11.31
C MET A 1 -8.49 24.76 11.89
N ALA A 2 -8.95 23.82 11.06
CA ALA A 2 -9.58 22.59 11.51
C ALA A 2 -8.53 21.48 11.73
N SER A 3 -8.47 21.00 12.98
CA SER A 3 -7.80 19.77 13.39
C SER A 3 -8.34 18.56 12.63
N ARG A 4 -7.46 17.66 12.19
CA ARG A 4 -7.84 16.27 11.91
C ARG A 4 -7.26 15.37 12.99
N VAL A 5 -8.18 14.89 13.82
CA VAL A 5 -8.05 13.72 14.67
C VAL A 5 -7.80 12.52 13.76
N PHE A 6 -6.69 11.79 13.92
CA PHE A 6 -6.56 10.46 13.34
C PHE A 6 -6.95 9.45 14.41
N ALA A 7 -8.21 9.03 14.30
CA ALA A 7 -8.83 7.99 15.11
C ALA A 7 -8.19 6.63 14.81
N ALA A 8 -8.36 5.72 15.78
CA ALA A 8 -8.02 4.31 15.74
C ALA A 8 -8.46 3.62 14.43
N ASP A 9 -7.65 2.63 14.03
CA ASP A 9 -7.98 1.62 13.01
C ASP A 9 -8.53 2.23 11.70
N GLU A 10 -7.65 2.90 10.96
CA GLU A 10 -7.98 3.32 9.60
C GLU A 10 -8.29 2.03 8.81
N PRO A 11 -9.54 1.80 8.35
CA PRO A 11 -9.90 0.53 7.73
C PRO A 11 -8.94 0.33 6.57
N ALA A 12 -8.15 -0.74 6.62
CA ALA A 12 -7.13 -1.02 5.62
C ALA A 12 -7.74 -0.79 4.25
N GLN A 13 -7.30 0.26 3.55
CA GLN A 13 -7.98 0.71 2.34
C GLN A 13 -8.20 -0.50 1.44
N PRO A 14 -9.47 -0.81 1.07
CA PRO A 14 -9.79 -2.05 0.38
C PRO A 14 -9.13 -2.09 -0.99
N THR A 15 -8.78 -0.92 -1.52
CA THR A 15 -8.10 -0.73 -2.78
C THR A 15 -6.73 -0.09 -2.60
N CYS A 16 -5.81 -0.41 -3.49
CA CYS A 16 -4.51 0.23 -3.59
C CYS A 16 -4.29 0.85 -4.97
N THR A 17 -3.50 1.92 -5.03
CA THR A 17 -3.25 2.69 -6.26
C THR A 17 -2.07 2.17 -7.05
N PHE A 18 -1.93 2.60 -8.30
CA PHE A 18 -0.77 2.34 -9.15
C PHE A 18 0.57 2.64 -8.46
N GLY A 19 0.68 3.80 -7.79
CA GLY A 19 1.90 4.17 -7.07
C GLY A 19 2.19 3.26 -5.88
N TYR A 20 1.15 2.77 -5.18
CA TYR A 20 1.32 1.80 -4.11
C TYR A 20 1.89 0.48 -4.64
N VAL A 21 1.33 -0.06 -5.73
CA VAL A 21 1.82 -1.29 -6.36
C VAL A 21 3.25 -1.12 -6.89
N GLN A 22 3.58 0.06 -7.43
CA GLN A 22 4.94 0.39 -7.87
C GLN A 22 5.95 0.37 -6.72
N GLY A 23 5.59 0.94 -5.57
CA GLY A 23 6.39 0.90 -4.35
C GLY A 23 6.57 -0.51 -3.82
N LEU A 24 5.48 -1.29 -3.80
CA LEU A 24 5.45 -2.66 -3.30
C LEU A 24 6.36 -3.60 -4.11
N LEU A 25 6.42 -3.42 -5.43
CA LEU A 25 7.27 -4.21 -6.33
C LEU A 25 8.72 -3.67 -6.39
N GLY A 26 9.05 -2.60 -5.67
CA GLY A 26 10.37 -1.97 -5.67
C GLY A 26 10.74 -1.24 -6.98
N GLN A 27 9.77 -1.04 -7.88
CA GLN A 27 9.99 -0.50 -9.23
C GLN A 27 9.87 1.04 -9.30
N ASN A 28 10.24 1.74 -8.23
CA ASN A 28 10.09 3.21 -8.10
C ASN A 28 10.83 4.03 -9.16
N LYS A 29 11.83 3.43 -9.83
CA LYS A 29 12.61 4.09 -10.88
C LYS A 29 11.99 3.95 -12.28
N LEU A 30 10.98 3.10 -12.45
CA LEU A 30 10.34 2.91 -13.75
C LEU A 30 9.41 4.09 -14.07
N THR A 31 9.45 4.52 -15.34
CA THR A 31 8.48 5.50 -15.84
C THR A 31 7.07 4.88 -15.84
N PRO A 32 6.00 5.68 -15.68
CA PRO A 32 4.63 5.16 -15.62
C PRO A 32 4.25 4.28 -16.81
N ARG A 33 4.74 4.63 -18.01
CA ARG A 33 4.52 3.84 -19.23
C ARG A 33 5.20 2.47 -19.18
N ARG A 34 6.46 2.40 -18.73
CA ARG A 34 7.17 1.13 -18.55
C ARG A 34 6.57 0.29 -17.44
N MET A 35 6.16 0.93 -16.35
CA MET A 35 5.50 0.24 -15.24
C MET A 35 4.14 -0.34 -15.66
N ALA A 36 3.36 0.35 -16.50
CA ALA A 36 2.12 -0.20 -17.05
C ALA A 36 2.39 -1.43 -17.94
N GLN A 37 3.40 -1.39 -18.81
CA GLN A 37 3.81 -2.55 -19.62
C GLN A 37 4.28 -3.72 -18.76
N TYR A 38 5.07 -3.44 -17.73
CA TYR A 38 5.54 -4.43 -16.78
C TYR A 38 4.37 -5.12 -16.05
N LEU A 39 3.40 -4.35 -15.56
CA LEU A 39 2.20 -4.90 -14.92
C LEU A 39 1.33 -5.69 -15.89
N THR A 40 1.17 -5.25 -17.14
CA THR A 40 0.48 -6.04 -18.16
C THR A 40 1.16 -7.40 -18.36
N ALA A 41 2.49 -7.43 -18.50
CA ALA A 41 3.24 -8.68 -18.61
C ALA A 41 3.13 -9.53 -17.35
N LEU A 42 3.11 -8.93 -16.16
CA LEU A 42 2.96 -9.62 -14.87
C LEU A 42 1.57 -10.30 -14.76
N ILE A 43 0.53 -9.63 -15.24
CA ILE A 43 -0.84 -10.18 -15.30
C ILE A 43 -0.89 -11.36 -16.28
N GLU A 44 -0.33 -11.19 -17.48
CA GLU A 44 -0.38 -12.22 -18.54
C GLU A 44 0.50 -13.44 -18.23
N GLN A 45 1.69 -13.26 -17.65
CA GLN A 45 2.69 -14.32 -17.51
C GLN A 45 2.72 -14.95 -16.12
N HIS A 46 2.37 -14.19 -15.08
CA HIS A 46 2.51 -14.62 -13.68
C HIS A 46 1.19 -14.53 -12.90
N GLY A 47 0.07 -14.29 -13.59
CA GLY A 47 -1.26 -14.30 -12.97
C GLY A 47 -1.46 -13.21 -11.91
N PHE A 48 -0.76 -12.08 -12.05
CA PHE A 48 -0.98 -10.95 -11.15
C PHE A 48 -2.45 -10.48 -11.22
N PRO A 49 -3.07 -10.07 -10.09
CA PRO A 49 -4.45 -9.61 -10.08
C PRO A 49 -4.70 -8.45 -11.07
N ALA A 50 -5.78 -8.58 -11.84
CA ALA A 50 -6.21 -7.54 -12.76
C ALA A 50 -6.67 -6.29 -11.99
N PRO A 51 -6.46 -5.08 -12.55
CA PRO A 51 -6.96 -3.85 -11.95
C PRO A 51 -8.50 -3.80 -12.02
N LEU A 52 -9.09 -3.03 -11.12
CA LEU A 52 -10.50 -2.67 -11.19
C LEU A 52 -10.76 -1.84 -12.46
N PRO A 53 -11.96 -1.97 -13.07
CA PRO A 53 -12.33 -1.20 -14.24
C PRO A 53 -12.23 0.30 -13.95
N ALA A 54 -11.35 0.98 -14.68
CA ALA A 54 -11.20 2.41 -14.57
C ALA A 54 -11.91 3.10 -15.74
N LEU A 55 -12.60 4.20 -15.45
CA LEU A 55 -13.14 5.10 -16.47
C LEU A 55 -11.99 5.85 -17.13
N VAL A 56 -11.75 5.56 -18.41
CA VAL A 56 -10.76 6.27 -19.21
C VAL A 56 -11.39 7.52 -19.81
N LYS A 57 -10.54 8.52 -20.11
CA LYS A 57 -10.95 9.78 -20.73
C LYS A 57 -11.66 9.48 -22.06
N GLY A 58 -12.99 9.66 -22.10
CA GLY A 58 -13.84 9.23 -23.22
C GLY A 58 -15.06 8.40 -22.81
N GLY A 59 -15.19 8.03 -21.52
CA GLY A 59 -16.38 7.33 -20.99
C GLY A 59 -16.33 5.81 -21.15
N THR A 60 -15.24 5.26 -21.68
CA THR A 60 -15.06 3.82 -21.84
C THR A 60 -14.45 3.22 -20.57
N LEU A 61 -15.11 2.18 -20.03
CA LEU A 61 -14.54 1.34 -18.98
C LEU A 61 -13.46 0.46 -19.60
N THR A 62 -12.23 0.58 -19.07
CA THR A 62 -11.09 -0.21 -19.56
C THR A 62 -10.51 -1.00 -18.40
N THR A 63 -10.23 -2.28 -18.66
CA THR A 63 -9.55 -3.19 -17.72
C THR A 63 -8.03 -3.21 -17.91
N GLY A 64 -7.52 -2.45 -18.89
CA GLY A 64 -6.10 -2.26 -19.13
C GLY A 64 -5.42 -1.48 -18.00
N VAL A 65 -4.13 -1.77 -17.78
CA VAL A 65 -3.33 -1.08 -16.77
C VAL A 65 -3.09 0.37 -17.18
N HIS A 66 -3.50 1.30 -16.33
CA HIS A 66 -3.32 2.73 -16.50
C HIS A 66 -2.78 3.35 -15.19
N PRO A 67 -2.10 4.52 -15.22
CA PRO A 67 -1.68 5.23 -14.00
C PRO A 67 -2.81 5.57 -13.01
N ARG A 68 -4.08 5.49 -13.43
CA ARG A 68 -5.26 5.73 -12.57
C ARG A 68 -5.94 4.43 -12.12
N SER A 69 -5.38 3.28 -12.49
CA SER A 69 -5.89 1.98 -12.11
C SER A 69 -5.72 1.76 -10.60
N THR A 70 -6.68 1.05 -10.04
CA THR A 70 -6.70 0.61 -8.65
C THR A 70 -6.84 -0.90 -8.60
N TRP A 71 -6.30 -1.52 -7.56
CA TRP A 71 -6.37 -2.96 -7.33
C TRP A 71 -7.01 -3.25 -6.00
N ILE A 72 -7.57 -4.45 -5.83
CA ILE A 72 -7.99 -4.94 -4.51
C ILE A 72 -6.73 -5.24 -3.72
N ARG A 73 -6.54 -4.56 -2.59
CA ARG A 73 -5.31 -4.63 -1.80
C ARG A 73 -5.03 -6.03 -1.28
N ALA A 74 -6.08 -6.72 -0.81
CA ALA A 74 -5.99 -8.09 -0.33
C ALA A 74 -5.53 -9.07 -1.41
N ALA A 75 -5.97 -8.90 -2.66
CA ALA A 75 -5.58 -9.77 -3.76
C ALA A 75 -4.11 -9.60 -4.14
N VAL A 76 -3.59 -8.36 -4.09
CA VAL A 76 -2.17 -8.07 -4.36
C VAL A 76 -1.28 -8.69 -3.30
N HIS A 77 -1.63 -8.55 -2.01
CA HIS A 77 -0.88 -9.16 -0.91
C HIS A 77 -0.92 -10.69 -0.96
N ALA A 78 -2.10 -11.30 -1.16
CA ALA A 78 -2.21 -12.75 -1.29
C ALA A 78 -1.36 -13.31 -2.45
N TRP A 79 -1.25 -12.58 -3.57
CA TRP A 79 -0.36 -12.97 -4.67
C TRP A 79 1.12 -12.85 -4.29
N LEU A 80 1.51 -11.81 -3.55
CA LEU A 80 2.88 -11.69 -3.04
C LEU A 80 3.22 -12.79 -2.04
N ASP A 81 2.33 -13.08 -1.10
CA ASP A 81 2.52 -14.13 -0.10
C ASP A 81 2.66 -15.51 -0.75
N GLY A 82 1.94 -15.75 -1.85
CA GLY A 82 2.03 -16.99 -2.63
C GLY A 82 3.26 -17.09 -3.53
N THR A 83 3.93 -15.98 -3.84
CA THR A 83 5.13 -15.94 -4.71
C THR A 83 6.44 -15.87 -3.92
N LEU A 84 6.39 -15.45 -2.65
CA LEU A 84 7.55 -15.37 -1.78
C LEU A 84 7.82 -16.73 -1.11
N PRO A 85 9.08 -17.22 -1.12
CA PRO A 85 9.48 -18.34 -0.28
C PRO A 85 9.17 -18.03 1.20
N PRO A 86 8.67 -19.00 1.99
CA PRO A 86 8.32 -18.80 3.40
C PRO A 86 9.35 -18.05 4.28
N PRO A 87 10.69 -18.27 4.13
CA PRO A 87 11.66 -17.53 4.95
C PRO A 87 11.74 -16.02 4.62
N ILE A 88 11.33 -15.62 3.42
CA ILE A 88 11.37 -14.22 2.97
C ILE A 88 10.09 -13.47 3.39
N ALA A 89 8.94 -14.14 3.40
CA ALA A 89 7.70 -13.57 3.93
C ALA A 89 7.82 -13.19 5.41
N ALA A 90 8.39 -14.08 6.24
CA ALA A 90 8.60 -13.83 7.67
C ALA A 90 9.52 -12.63 7.96
N THR A 91 10.51 -12.39 7.10
CA THR A 91 11.43 -11.24 7.24
C THR A 91 10.78 -9.93 6.80
N LEU A 92 9.91 -9.95 5.78
CA LEU A 92 9.10 -8.80 5.38
C LEU A 92 8.07 -8.40 6.45
N ASP A 93 7.41 -9.38 7.09
CA ASP A 93 6.51 -9.11 8.20
C ASP A 93 7.25 -8.47 9.38
N GLN A 94 8.44 -8.97 9.72
CA GLN A 94 9.29 -8.36 10.76
C GLN A 94 9.70 -6.92 10.43
N GLN A 95 9.99 -6.63 9.16
CA GLN A 95 10.28 -5.27 8.72
C GLN A 95 9.06 -4.35 8.80
N ALA A 96 7.87 -4.85 8.45
CA ALA A 96 6.62 -4.11 8.58
C ALA A 96 6.30 -3.80 10.06
N PHE A 97 6.48 -4.77 10.95
CA PHE A 97 6.38 -4.57 12.40
C PHE A 97 7.39 -3.54 12.93
N ALA A 98 8.65 -3.63 12.49
CA ALA A 98 9.68 -2.68 12.89
C ALA A 98 9.38 -1.25 12.41
N ALA A 99 8.89 -1.08 11.18
CA ALA A 99 8.50 0.22 10.65
C ALA A 99 7.31 0.81 11.42
N ALA A 100 6.29 -0.01 11.72
CA ALA A 100 5.15 0.42 12.53
C ALA A 100 5.57 0.83 13.96
N ALA A 101 6.52 0.11 14.55
CA ALA A 101 7.07 0.45 15.86
C ALA A 101 7.84 1.80 15.82
N MET A 102 8.63 2.05 14.78
CA MET A 102 9.32 3.33 14.58
C MET A 102 8.34 4.50 14.41
N ASP A 103 7.25 4.30 13.67
CA ASP A 103 6.20 5.30 13.52
C ASP A 103 5.46 5.57 14.85
N MET A 104 5.21 4.51 15.65
CA MET A 104 4.60 4.66 16.98
C MET A 104 5.52 5.43 17.93
N ASP A 105 6.82 5.16 17.90
CA ASP A 105 7.82 5.83 18.73
C ASP A 105 7.99 7.31 18.33
N ALA A 106 8.03 7.60 17.03
CA ALA A 106 8.04 8.97 16.51
C ALA A 106 6.78 9.77 16.93
N ARG A 107 5.62 9.12 16.97
CA ARG A 107 4.37 9.73 17.48
C ARG A 107 4.41 9.93 18.99
N ALA A 108 4.92 8.95 19.74
CA ALA A 108 5.08 9.06 21.18
C ALA A 108 6.01 10.22 21.58
N ALA A 109 7.08 10.45 20.82
CA ALA A 109 8.00 11.57 21.03
C ALA A 109 7.34 12.96 20.89
N THR A 110 6.19 13.05 20.22
CA THR A 110 5.43 14.30 20.07
C THR A 110 4.33 14.49 21.12
N LEU A 111 4.12 13.52 22.00
CA LEU A 111 3.17 13.64 23.10
C LEU A 111 3.76 14.53 24.21
N ARG A 112 3.07 15.63 24.53
CA ARG A 112 3.36 16.42 25.73
C ARG A 112 2.59 15.82 26.90
N LEU A 113 3.30 15.44 27.96
CA LEU A 113 2.72 15.04 29.25
C LEU A 113 1.81 16.16 29.77
N VAL A 114 0.49 15.94 29.73
CA VAL A 114 -0.48 16.81 30.39
C VAL A 114 -0.61 16.32 31.83
N GLY A 115 0.18 16.93 32.71
CA GLY A 115 -0.03 17.04 34.17
C GLY A 115 -0.40 15.76 34.92
N GLY A 116 0.61 15.04 35.42
CA GLY A 116 0.44 14.31 36.68
C GLY A 116 0.23 15.33 37.79
N ARG A 117 -0.99 15.44 38.30
CA ARG A 117 -1.29 16.28 39.45
C ARG A 117 -0.69 15.60 40.68
N ASP A 118 0.32 16.23 41.27
CA ASP A 118 0.77 15.93 42.63
C ASP A 118 -0.45 15.90 43.56
N VAL A 119 -0.67 14.74 44.17
CA VAL A 119 -1.56 14.59 45.32
C VAL A 119 -0.66 14.32 46.52
N ALA A 120 -0.28 15.40 47.20
CA ALA A 120 0.22 15.41 48.57
C ALA A 120 -0.34 16.67 49.26
#